data_AF-A0A847F1V2-F1
#
_entry.id   AF-A0A847F1V2-F1
#
_cell.length_a   1.000
_cell.length_b   1.000
_cell.length_c   1.000
_cell.angle_alpha   90.00
_cell.angle_beta   90.00
_cell.angle_gamma   90.00
#
_symmetry.space_group_name_H-M   'P 1'
#
loop_
_entity.id
_entity.type
_entity.pdbx_description
1 polymer ?
#
loop_
_entity_poly.entity_id
_entity_poly.type
_entity_poly.pdbx_seq_one_letter_code
_entity_poly.pdbx_strand_id
1 'polypeptide(L)'
;MQATEVRSLLRAILERPDGQIAELIKLLPSHELKRLEALIREELESLPIPIEPSLNRKYERRRASLKHALYLLEARRGDPQRLILSARQRWLNGGEHLDYLQLMRAFGRHQEVIDLAFALLIDRELTPELEDVERVLRDELRIPPGHDAAVERYLNNPSEETIEPLLRFIPVESEENQLRFTIAAFLRRGADPSLLLALIGPRALTEEMQLLIDDGRLSPQVIGALAERHPEDQADLLGFAARSAQAQGDHLGTIRYLRFAMDTDEEERVRDHLEQIRELADPELLELLDRAGLR
;
A
#
# COMPACT_ATOMS: atom_id res chain seq x y z
N MET A 1 9.53 43.48 -17.95
CA MET A 1 9.88 42.92 -16.63
C MET A 1 10.16 41.41 -16.81
N GLN A 2 11.25 40.99 -17.48
CA GLN A 2 11.24 39.69 -18.20
C GLN A 2 12.58 38.91 -18.28
N ALA A 3 13.72 39.43 -17.84
CA ALA A 3 15.01 38.70 -17.89
C ALA A 3 15.66 38.54 -16.51
N THR A 4 15.43 39.52 -15.64
CA THR A 4 15.91 39.55 -14.26
C THR A 4 15.23 38.49 -13.38
N GLU A 5 13.96 38.17 -13.65
CA GLU A 5 13.16 37.23 -12.86
C GLU A 5 13.63 35.78 -13.05
N VAL A 6 13.80 35.30 -14.29
CA VAL A 6 14.28 33.93 -14.56
C VAL A 6 15.70 33.68 -14.00
N ARG A 7 16.60 34.67 -14.08
CA ARG A 7 17.94 34.57 -13.49
C ARG A 7 17.92 34.60 -11.97
N SER A 8 17.01 35.38 -11.37
CA SER A 8 16.80 35.35 -9.92
C SER A 8 16.24 34.01 -9.44
N LEU A 9 15.38 33.37 -10.24
CA LEU A 9 14.85 32.04 -9.96
C LEU A 9 15.93 30.96 -10.04
N LEU A 10 16.82 31.00 -11.05
CA LEU A 10 17.99 30.11 -11.10
C LEU A 10 18.88 30.27 -9.86
N ARG A 11 19.13 31.51 -9.42
CA ARG A 11 19.88 31.76 -8.18
C ARG A 11 19.16 31.18 -6.96
N ALA A 12 17.84 31.35 -6.87
CA ALA A 12 17.04 30.76 -5.79
C ALA A 12 17.10 29.23 -5.78
N ILE A 13 17.08 28.57 -6.95
CA ILE A 13 17.24 27.11 -7.09
C ILE A 13 18.59 26.64 -6.55
N LEU A 14 19.65 27.43 -6.74
CA LEU A 14 21.00 27.10 -6.27
C LEU A 14 21.22 27.37 -4.77
N GLU A 15 20.38 28.21 -4.16
CA GLU A 15 20.53 28.70 -2.79
C GLU A 15 19.53 28.09 -1.79
N ARG A 16 18.42 27.50 -2.26
CA ARG A 16 17.31 27.03 -1.40
C ARG A 16 17.10 25.51 -1.45
N PRO A 17 16.65 24.90 -0.34
CA PRO A 17 16.20 23.51 -0.33
C PRO A 17 14.86 23.32 -1.06
N ASP A 18 14.66 22.10 -1.56
CA ASP A 18 13.74 21.67 -2.61
C ASP A 18 12.28 22.18 -2.51
N GLY A 19 11.70 22.29 -1.32
CA GLY A 19 10.27 22.61 -1.14
C GLY A 19 9.82 23.98 -1.68
N GLN A 20 10.70 24.99 -1.65
CA GLN A 20 10.36 26.33 -2.16
C GLN A 20 10.50 26.45 -3.69
N ILE A 21 11.23 25.53 -4.32
CA ILE A 21 11.51 25.56 -5.75
C ILE A 21 10.26 25.15 -6.55
N ALA A 22 9.51 24.16 -6.04
CA ALA A 22 8.29 23.69 -6.70
C ALA A 22 7.24 24.80 -6.88
N GLU A 23 6.96 25.58 -5.83
CA GLU A 23 6.00 26.69 -5.89
C GLU A 23 6.43 27.80 -6.86
N LEU A 24 7.72 28.15 -6.85
CA LEU A 24 8.25 29.15 -7.78
C LEU A 24 8.16 28.67 -9.23
N ILE A 25 8.46 27.39 -9.49
CA ILE A 25 8.34 26.80 -10.82
C ILE A 25 6.87 26.71 -11.24
N LYS A 26 5.91 26.46 -10.35
CA LYS A 26 4.46 26.46 -10.68
C LYS A 26 3.96 27.82 -11.13
N LEU A 27 4.41 28.90 -10.49
CA LEU A 27 3.97 30.27 -10.78
C LEU A 27 4.57 30.87 -12.05
N LEU A 28 5.63 30.28 -12.60
CA LEU A 28 6.32 30.82 -13.78
C LEU A 28 5.40 30.84 -15.01
N PRO A 29 5.44 31.84 -15.90
CA PRO A 29 4.67 31.79 -17.15
C PRO A 29 5.16 30.67 -18.10
N SER A 30 4.25 30.03 -18.84
CA SER A 30 4.61 28.90 -19.73
C SER A 30 5.66 29.24 -20.79
N HIS A 31 5.70 30.49 -21.25
CA HIS A 31 6.68 30.96 -22.23
C HIS A 31 8.11 31.10 -21.65
N GLU A 32 8.24 31.20 -20.32
CA GLU A 32 9.54 31.32 -19.64
C GLU A 32 10.13 29.94 -19.25
N LEU A 33 9.33 28.87 -19.26
CA LEU A 33 9.79 27.52 -18.91
C LEU A 33 10.97 27.05 -19.77
N LYS A 34 10.89 27.26 -21.10
CA LYS A 34 11.97 26.90 -22.03
C LYS A 34 13.26 27.69 -21.74
N ARG A 35 13.12 28.94 -21.33
CA ARG A 35 14.26 29.81 -21.01
C ARG A 35 14.94 29.36 -19.71
N LEU A 36 14.16 29.04 -18.67
CA LEU A 36 14.70 28.51 -17.43
C LEU A 36 15.37 27.14 -17.65
N GLU A 37 14.76 26.26 -18.44
CA GLU A 37 15.35 24.96 -18.78
C GLU A 37 16.72 25.11 -19.46
N ALA A 38 16.83 26.00 -20.45
CA ALA A 38 18.11 26.24 -21.14
C ALA A 38 19.20 26.71 -20.16
N LEU A 39 18.86 27.64 -19.26
CA LEU A 39 19.79 28.14 -18.24
C LEU A 39 20.20 27.06 -17.23
N ILE A 40 19.27 26.20 -16.82
CA ILE A 40 19.57 25.08 -15.90
C ILE A 40 20.50 24.07 -16.58
N ARG A 41 20.28 23.77 -17.87
CA ARG A 41 21.15 22.86 -18.64
C ARG A 41 22.57 23.42 -18.80
N GLU A 42 22.68 24.70 -19.16
CA GLU A 42 23.97 25.41 -19.25
C GLU A 42 24.72 25.36 -17.91
N GLU A 43 24.04 25.64 -16.80
CA GLU A 43 24.65 25.57 -15.47
C GLU A 43 25.08 24.13 -15.13
N LEU A 44 24.26 23.11 -15.41
CA LEU A 44 24.57 21.70 -15.17
C LEU A 44 25.81 21.20 -15.94
N GLU A 45 25.98 21.68 -17.17
CA GLU A 45 27.14 21.39 -18.03
C GLU A 45 28.41 22.09 -17.52
N SER A 46 28.26 23.30 -16.96
CA SER A 46 29.37 24.07 -16.39
C SER A 46 29.87 23.52 -15.05
N LEU A 47 29.04 22.74 -14.33
CA LEU A 47 29.43 22.18 -13.04
C LEU A 47 30.50 21.08 -13.23
N PRO A 48 31.59 21.10 -12.44
CA PRO A 48 32.61 20.07 -12.51
C PRO A 48 32.00 18.69 -12.25
N ILE A 49 32.56 17.67 -12.92
CA ILE A 49 32.20 16.28 -12.65
C ILE A 49 32.84 15.90 -11.30
N PRO A 50 32.04 15.45 -10.34
CA PRO A 50 32.56 15.12 -9.03
C PRO A 50 33.48 13.89 -9.09
N ILE A 51 34.80 14.10 -8.94
CA ILE A 51 35.82 13.01 -8.93
C ILE A 51 36.24 12.64 -7.48
N GLU A 52 36.30 13.62 -6.55
CA GLU A 52 36.74 13.40 -5.15
C GLU A 52 35.68 13.73 -4.08
N PRO A 53 35.33 12.80 -3.17
CA PRO A 53 34.17 12.92 -2.26
C PRO A 53 34.14 14.14 -1.31
N SER A 54 35.28 14.70 -0.92
CA SER A 54 35.38 15.73 0.13
C SER A 54 35.22 17.17 -0.37
N LEU A 55 35.66 17.47 -1.61
CA LEU A 55 35.45 18.77 -2.29
C LEU A 55 34.09 18.83 -3.03
N ASN A 56 33.42 17.69 -3.18
CA ASN A 56 32.27 17.50 -4.04
C ASN A 56 30.92 17.88 -3.46
N ARG A 57 30.74 17.89 -2.14
CA ARG A 57 29.41 18.01 -1.52
C ARG A 57 28.63 19.25 -1.97
N LYS A 58 29.33 20.37 -2.21
CA LYS A 58 28.69 21.60 -2.72
C LYS A 58 28.24 21.45 -4.18
N TYR A 59 29.07 20.86 -5.03
CA TYR A 59 28.75 20.65 -6.45
C TYR A 59 27.70 19.55 -6.64
N GLU A 60 27.75 18.49 -5.83
CA GLU A 60 26.73 17.44 -5.77
C GLU A 60 25.37 18.00 -5.36
N ARG A 61 25.31 18.80 -4.29
CA ARG A 61 24.07 19.48 -3.87
C ARG A 61 23.53 20.37 -4.98
N ARG A 62 24.36 21.22 -5.60
CA ARG A 62 23.95 22.06 -6.73
C ARG A 62 23.44 21.24 -7.90
N ARG A 63 24.14 20.16 -8.27
CA ARG A 63 23.73 19.26 -9.35
C ARG A 63 22.40 18.58 -9.03
N ALA A 64 22.18 18.17 -7.78
CA ALA A 64 20.92 17.59 -7.33
C ALA A 64 19.77 18.61 -7.43
N SER A 65 19.95 19.84 -6.92
CA SER A 65 18.92 20.90 -6.99
C SER A 65 18.57 21.28 -8.43
N LEU A 66 19.56 21.40 -9.32
CA LEU A 66 19.34 21.69 -10.73
C LEU A 66 18.64 20.53 -11.46
N LYS A 67 19.02 19.28 -11.19
CA LYS A 67 18.31 18.09 -11.72
C LYS A 67 16.86 18.05 -11.25
N HIS A 68 16.62 18.29 -9.96
CA HIS A 68 15.28 18.34 -9.41
C HIS A 68 14.43 19.43 -10.07
N ALA A 69 14.99 20.63 -10.27
CA ALA A 69 14.31 21.70 -11.00
C ALA A 69 13.99 21.32 -12.46
N LEU A 70 14.89 20.61 -13.17
CA LEU A 70 14.57 20.06 -14.50
C LEU A 70 13.39 19.09 -14.44
N TYR A 71 13.35 18.19 -13.47
CA TYR A 71 12.26 17.22 -13.32
C TYR A 71 10.93 17.92 -13.03
N LEU A 72 10.93 18.98 -12.23
CA LEU A 72 9.74 19.81 -12.00
C LEU A 72 9.26 20.51 -13.29
N LEU A 73 10.19 20.96 -14.15
CA LEU A 73 9.86 21.56 -15.44
C LEU A 73 9.33 20.54 -16.46
N GLU A 74 9.88 19.33 -16.50
CA GLU A 74 9.37 18.20 -17.29
C GLU A 74 7.95 17.83 -16.83
N ALA A 75 7.74 17.69 -15.53
CA ALA A 75 6.46 17.35 -14.94
C ALA A 75 5.38 18.40 -15.25
N ARG A 76 5.73 19.69 -15.18
CA ARG A 76 4.83 20.79 -15.57
C ARG A 76 4.45 20.77 -17.05
N ARG A 77 5.27 20.18 -17.90
CA ARG A 77 4.99 19.98 -19.34
C ARG A 77 4.24 18.68 -19.63
N GLY A 78 3.90 17.91 -18.61
CA GLY A 78 3.15 16.66 -18.71
C GLY A 78 4.00 15.39 -18.67
N ASP A 79 5.32 15.48 -18.39
CA ASP A 79 6.19 14.32 -18.22
C ASP A 79 6.78 14.25 -16.80
N PRO A 80 6.07 13.63 -15.83
CA PRO A 80 6.52 13.56 -14.45
C PRO A 80 7.45 12.39 -14.14
N GLN A 81 7.83 11.57 -15.13
CA GLN A 81 8.48 10.26 -14.88
C GLN A 81 9.75 10.39 -14.03
N ARG A 82 10.64 11.31 -14.40
CA ARG A 82 11.90 11.51 -13.67
C ARG A 82 11.70 12.10 -12.28
N LEU A 83 10.68 12.94 -12.11
CA LEU A 83 10.32 13.50 -10.82
C LEU A 83 9.85 12.39 -9.87
N ILE A 84 8.97 11.52 -10.34
CA ILE A 84 8.47 10.37 -9.57
C ILE A 84 9.60 9.40 -9.24
N LEU A 85 10.44 9.02 -10.20
CA LEU A 85 11.58 8.12 -9.96
C LEU A 85 12.56 8.70 -8.94
N SER A 86 12.87 9.99 -9.05
CA SER A 86 13.72 10.68 -8.09
C SER A 86 13.10 10.73 -6.69
N ALA A 87 11.79 10.95 -6.59
CA ALA A 87 11.08 10.96 -5.32
C ALA A 87 11.04 9.57 -4.69
N ARG A 88 10.79 8.51 -5.49
CA ARG A 88 10.88 7.11 -5.04
C ARG A 88 12.24 6.81 -4.44
N GLN A 89 13.33 7.22 -5.08
CA GLN A 89 14.66 6.99 -4.55
C GLN A 89 14.92 7.72 -3.23
N ARG A 90 14.40 8.96 -3.07
CA ARG A 90 14.48 9.69 -1.79
C ARG A 90 13.69 8.96 -0.70
N TRP A 91 12.48 8.52 -1.03
CA TRP A 91 11.63 7.75 -0.13
C TRP A 91 12.30 6.45 0.33
N LEU A 92 12.84 5.65 -0.60
CA LEU A 92 13.60 4.43 -0.28
C LEU A 92 14.84 4.67 0.59
N ASN A 93 15.38 5.89 0.58
CA ASN A 93 16.51 6.30 1.42
C ASN A 93 16.07 6.90 2.76
N GLY A 94 14.82 6.67 3.20
CA GLY A 94 14.28 7.16 4.47
C GLY A 94 13.62 8.55 4.37
N GLY A 95 13.14 8.92 3.19
CA GLY A 95 12.32 10.13 3.01
C GLY A 95 10.88 9.94 3.50
N GLU A 96 10.15 11.03 3.69
CA GLU A 96 8.77 11.04 4.21
C GLU A 96 7.80 10.31 3.25
N HIS A 97 6.90 9.51 3.82
CA HIS A 97 5.91 8.73 3.07
C HIS A 97 4.89 9.64 2.39
N LEU A 98 4.41 10.63 3.14
CA LEU A 98 3.35 11.53 2.70
C LEU A 98 3.77 12.36 1.48
N ASP A 99 5.02 12.83 1.45
CA ASP A 99 5.61 13.55 0.32
C ASP A 99 5.54 12.73 -0.98
N TYR A 100 5.86 11.44 -0.92
CA TYR A 100 5.84 10.57 -2.09
C TYR A 100 4.42 10.24 -2.52
N LEU A 101 3.51 9.94 -1.58
CA LEU A 101 2.08 9.71 -1.86
C LEU A 101 1.42 10.92 -2.52
N GLN A 102 1.64 12.13 -1.97
CA GLN A 102 1.07 13.36 -2.51
C GLN A 102 1.59 13.66 -3.91
N LEU A 103 2.88 13.39 -4.19
CA LEU A 103 3.43 13.54 -5.52
C LEU A 103 2.78 12.59 -6.52
N MET A 104 2.65 11.30 -6.17
CA MET A 104 2.01 10.30 -7.02
C MET A 104 0.55 10.69 -7.31
N ARG A 105 -0.19 11.11 -6.27
CA ARG A 105 -1.56 11.61 -6.37
C ARG A 105 -1.67 12.80 -7.31
N ALA A 106 -0.78 13.79 -7.19
CA ALA A 106 -0.78 14.98 -8.03
C ALA A 106 -0.58 14.69 -9.53
N PHE A 107 0.01 13.54 -9.88
CA PHE A 107 0.23 13.09 -11.25
C PHE A 107 -0.69 11.93 -11.67
N GLY A 108 -1.79 11.70 -10.95
CA GLY A 108 -2.85 10.77 -11.34
C GLY A 108 -2.50 9.29 -11.18
N ARG A 109 -1.53 8.96 -10.32
CA ARG A 109 -1.12 7.58 -10.00
C ARG A 109 -2.01 6.98 -8.91
N HIS A 110 -3.31 6.98 -9.16
CA HIS A 110 -4.33 6.68 -8.14
C HIS A 110 -4.18 5.28 -7.55
N GLN A 111 -4.00 4.25 -8.39
CA GLN A 111 -3.86 2.87 -7.92
C GLN A 111 -2.57 2.69 -7.14
N GLU A 112 -1.45 3.23 -7.62
CA GLU A 112 -0.16 3.13 -6.91
C GLU A 112 -0.17 3.87 -5.55
N VAL A 113 -0.96 4.94 -5.43
CA VAL A 113 -1.21 5.63 -4.15
C VAL A 113 -2.02 4.75 -3.21
N ILE A 114 -3.09 4.11 -3.71
CA ILE A 114 -3.93 3.20 -2.92
C ILE A 114 -3.11 2.03 -2.39
N ASP A 115 -2.38 1.33 -3.27
CA ASP A 115 -1.58 0.15 -2.92
C ASP A 115 -0.50 0.50 -1.87
N LEU A 116 0.22 1.60 -2.09
CA LEU A 116 1.26 2.03 -1.15
C LEU A 116 0.66 2.48 0.18
N ALA A 117 -0.44 3.24 0.17
CA ALA A 117 -1.08 3.70 1.40
C ALA A 117 -1.55 2.50 2.23
N PHE A 118 -2.15 1.49 1.61
CA PHE A 118 -2.51 0.26 2.30
C PHE A 118 -1.29 -0.45 2.91
N ALA A 119 -0.22 -0.64 2.15
CA ALA A 119 1.01 -1.26 2.65
C ALA A 119 1.58 -0.51 3.88
N LEU A 120 1.50 0.82 3.90
CA LEU A 120 1.94 1.65 5.02
C LEU A 120 1.00 1.56 6.24
N LEU A 121 -0.29 1.33 6.03
CA LEU A 121 -1.25 1.19 7.13
C LEU A 121 -1.15 -0.15 7.86
N ILE A 122 -0.56 -1.17 7.23
CA ILE A 122 -0.31 -2.48 7.85
C ILE A 122 0.72 -2.34 8.98
N ASP A 123 1.83 -1.65 8.73
CA ASP A 123 2.91 -1.47 9.72
C ASP A 123 2.82 -0.11 10.42
N ARG A 124 2.15 -0.10 11.58
CA ARG A 124 1.92 1.11 12.38
C ARG A 124 3.19 1.64 13.05
N GLU A 125 4.18 0.78 13.31
CA GLU A 125 5.41 1.19 13.99
C GLU A 125 6.36 1.90 13.03
N LEU A 126 6.34 1.53 11.76
CA LEU A 126 7.14 2.14 10.71
C LEU A 126 6.51 3.39 10.08
N THR A 127 5.22 3.66 10.35
CA THR A 127 4.48 4.78 9.75
C THR A 127 4.07 5.82 10.81
N PRO A 128 4.93 6.79 11.15
CA PRO A 128 4.62 7.82 12.16
C PRO A 128 3.46 8.75 11.75
N GLU A 129 3.19 8.88 10.44
CA GLU A 129 2.18 9.76 9.84
C GLU A 129 0.88 9.01 9.50
N LEU A 130 0.52 7.99 10.29
CA LEU A 130 -0.55 7.04 9.96
C LEU A 130 -1.91 7.70 9.69
N GLU A 131 -2.28 8.72 10.45
CA GLU A 131 -3.53 9.46 10.28
C GLU A 131 -3.58 10.25 8.95
N ASP A 132 -2.44 10.76 8.50
CA ASP A 132 -2.35 11.51 7.24
C ASP A 132 -2.38 10.56 6.04
N VAL A 133 -1.72 9.40 6.14
CA VAL A 133 -1.80 8.32 5.14
C VAL A 133 -3.23 7.82 5.01
N GLU A 134 -3.92 7.57 6.13
CA GLU A 134 -5.33 7.18 6.11
C GLU A 134 -6.22 8.23 5.45
N ARG A 135 -5.95 9.52 5.70
CA ARG A 135 -6.70 10.62 5.07
C ARG A 135 -6.50 10.65 3.56
N VAL A 136 -5.27 10.46 3.10
CA VAL A 136 -4.98 10.35 1.65
C VAL A 136 -5.74 9.19 1.04
N LEU A 137 -5.70 8.01 1.66
CA LEU A 137 -6.42 6.83 1.17
C LEU A 137 -7.93 7.05 1.14
N ARG A 138 -8.49 7.64 2.20
CA ARG A 138 -9.92 7.97 2.29
C ARG A 138 -10.36 8.86 1.13
N ASP A 139 -9.57 9.88 0.81
CA ASP A 139 -9.86 10.79 -0.29
C ASP A 139 -9.82 10.07 -1.65
N GLU A 140 -8.79 9.24 -1.87
CA GLU A 140 -8.59 8.51 -3.12
C GLU A 140 -9.72 7.50 -3.37
N LEU A 141 -10.14 6.79 -2.32
CA LEU A 141 -11.26 5.85 -2.36
C LEU A 141 -12.63 6.54 -2.36
N ARG A 142 -12.67 7.86 -2.16
CA ARG A 142 -13.90 8.68 -2.08
C ARG A 142 -14.89 8.12 -1.07
N ILE A 143 -14.39 7.73 0.11
CA ILE A 143 -15.23 7.15 1.16
C ILE A 143 -16.34 8.14 1.55
N PRO A 144 -17.61 7.73 1.52
CA PRO A 144 -18.72 8.66 1.70
C PRO A 144 -18.82 9.17 3.16
N PRO A 145 -19.34 10.39 3.36
CA PRO A 145 -19.70 10.88 4.68
C PRO A 145 -20.66 9.90 5.39
N GLY A 146 -20.44 9.67 6.69
CA GLY A 146 -21.24 8.73 7.48
C GLY A 146 -20.65 7.31 7.56
N HIS A 147 -19.61 6.99 6.79
CA HIS A 147 -18.88 5.72 6.89
C HIS A 147 -18.40 5.45 8.32
N ASP A 148 -17.71 6.41 8.96
CA ASP A 148 -17.22 6.23 10.34
C ASP A 148 -18.38 6.01 11.32
N ALA A 149 -19.49 6.73 11.17
CA ALA A 149 -20.66 6.54 12.04
C ALA A 149 -21.29 5.15 11.86
N ALA A 150 -21.26 4.60 10.65
CA ALA A 150 -21.72 3.25 10.38
C ALA A 150 -20.75 2.18 10.93
N VAL A 151 -19.44 2.43 10.85
CA VAL A 151 -18.41 1.60 11.52
C VAL A 151 -18.63 1.58 13.03
N GLU A 152 -18.81 2.75 13.66
CA GLU A 152 -19.11 2.86 15.09
C GLU A 152 -20.42 2.15 15.47
N ARG A 153 -21.45 2.25 14.62
CA ARG A 153 -22.72 1.55 14.86
C ARG A 153 -22.53 0.04 14.89
N TYR A 154 -21.74 -0.52 13.98
CA TYR A 154 -21.39 -1.93 14.00
C TYR A 154 -20.60 -2.29 15.26
N LEU A 155 -19.57 -1.53 15.62
CA LEU A 155 -18.74 -1.81 16.80
C LEU A 155 -19.55 -1.86 18.11
N ASN A 156 -20.58 -1.02 18.22
CA ASN A 156 -21.46 -0.99 19.39
C ASN A 156 -22.47 -2.16 19.43
N ASN A 157 -22.87 -2.69 18.27
CA ASN A 157 -23.83 -3.80 18.19
C ASN A 157 -23.63 -4.61 16.89
N PRO A 158 -22.63 -5.52 16.84
CA PRO A 158 -22.32 -6.27 15.64
C PRO A 158 -23.48 -7.19 15.21
N SER A 159 -24.00 -6.99 14.00
CA SER A 159 -25.09 -7.78 13.44
C SER A 159 -25.16 -7.63 11.91
N GLU A 160 -25.95 -8.48 11.25
CA GLU A 160 -26.24 -8.34 9.82
C GLU A 160 -26.85 -6.96 9.51
N GLU A 161 -27.78 -6.49 10.35
CA GLU A 161 -28.45 -5.19 10.21
C GLU A 161 -27.49 -3.99 10.30
N THR A 162 -26.37 -4.12 11.01
CA THR A 162 -25.36 -3.05 11.14
C THR A 162 -24.27 -3.11 10.09
N ILE A 163 -24.05 -4.28 9.47
CA ILE A 163 -23.14 -4.46 8.32
C ILE A 163 -23.79 -4.01 7.02
N GLU A 164 -25.06 -4.31 6.79
CA GLU A 164 -25.70 -4.04 5.50
C GLU A 164 -25.61 -2.57 5.07
N PRO A 165 -25.80 -1.56 5.95
CA PRO A 165 -25.60 -0.16 5.61
C PRO A 165 -24.18 0.18 5.15
N LEU A 166 -23.16 -0.53 5.63
CA LEU A 166 -21.77 -0.33 5.22
C LEU A 166 -21.49 -0.89 3.84
N LEU A 167 -22.08 -2.04 3.51
CA LEU A 167 -21.96 -2.64 2.19
C LEU A 167 -22.62 -1.79 1.10
N ARG A 168 -23.65 -1.00 1.44
CA ARG A 168 -24.30 -0.05 0.51
C ARG A 168 -23.40 1.11 0.08
N PHE A 169 -22.31 1.37 0.80
CA PHE A 169 -21.39 2.45 0.47
C PHE A 169 -20.30 2.05 -0.50
N ILE A 170 -20.28 0.78 -0.92
CA ILE A 170 -19.24 0.19 -1.74
C ILE A 170 -19.70 0.18 -3.21
N PRO A 171 -19.20 1.08 -4.09
CA PRO A 171 -19.47 1.04 -5.53
C PRO A 171 -18.88 -0.25 -6.12
N VAL A 172 -19.56 -0.84 -7.09
CA VAL A 172 -19.13 -2.08 -7.75
C VAL A 172 -17.74 -1.90 -8.40
N GLU A 173 -17.44 -0.70 -8.91
CA GLU A 173 -16.20 -0.40 -9.61
C GLU A 173 -14.97 -0.27 -8.68
N SER A 174 -15.18 -0.10 -7.37
CA SER A 174 -14.12 0.04 -6.37
C SER A 174 -14.36 -0.86 -5.16
N GLU A 175 -15.07 -1.97 -5.40
CA GLU A 175 -15.67 -2.77 -4.34
C GLU A 175 -14.62 -3.36 -3.40
N GLU A 176 -13.55 -3.88 -3.97
CA GLU A 176 -12.45 -4.52 -3.26
C GLU A 176 -11.69 -3.53 -2.35
N ASN A 177 -11.25 -2.38 -2.89
CA ASN A 177 -10.46 -1.43 -2.11
C ASN A 177 -11.27 -0.75 -0.99
N GLN A 178 -12.56 -0.46 -1.23
CA GLN A 178 -13.39 0.12 -0.18
C GLN A 178 -13.77 -0.89 0.89
N LEU A 179 -13.99 -2.15 0.50
CA LEU A 179 -14.17 -3.25 1.45
C LEU A 179 -12.92 -3.42 2.29
N ARG A 180 -11.74 -3.49 1.65
CA ARG A 180 -10.43 -3.54 2.33
C ARG A 180 -10.26 -2.40 3.33
N PHE A 181 -10.53 -1.15 2.91
CA PHE A 181 -10.49 0.00 3.80
C PHE A 181 -11.44 -0.16 5.00
N THR A 182 -12.65 -0.67 4.77
CA THR A 182 -13.66 -0.88 5.81
C THR A 182 -13.25 -1.99 6.79
N ILE A 183 -12.74 -3.12 6.30
CA ILE A 183 -12.23 -4.20 7.16
C ILE A 183 -11.03 -3.71 7.98
N ALA A 184 -10.07 -3.04 7.36
CA ALA A 184 -8.94 -2.44 8.07
C ALA A 184 -9.41 -1.42 9.14
N ALA A 185 -10.45 -0.64 8.86
CA ALA A 185 -11.05 0.30 9.80
C ALA A 185 -11.71 -0.39 11.00
N PHE A 186 -12.34 -1.55 10.79
CA PHE A 186 -12.91 -2.36 11.86
C PHE A 186 -11.84 -2.99 12.75
N LEU A 187 -10.87 -3.66 12.15
CA LEU A 187 -9.80 -4.35 12.86
C LEU A 187 -8.98 -3.37 13.71
N ARG A 188 -8.66 -2.19 13.18
CA ARG A 188 -7.94 -1.14 13.93
C ARG A 188 -8.72 -0.60 15.13
N ARG A 189 -10.05 -0.66 15.10
CA ARG A 189 -10.94 -0.26 16.20
C ARG A 189 -11.31 -1.42 17.13
N GLY A 190 -10.70 -2.59 16.95
CA GLY A 190 -10.85 -3.74 17.85
C GLY A 190 -12.09 -4.59 17.59
N ALA A 191 -12.67 -4.55 16.37
CA ALA A 191 -13.70 -5.50 15.99
C ALA A 191 -13.18 -6.95 16.09
N ASP A 192 -14.05 -7.88 16.48
CA ASP A 192 -13.74 -9.31 16.49
C ASP A 192 -13.62 -9.82 15.04
N PRO A 193 -12.42 -10.29 14.61
CA PRO A 193 -12.20 -10.79 13.26
C PRO A 193 -13.08 -12.00 12.92
N SER A 194 -13.36 -12.86 13.91
CA SER A 194 -14.19 -14.07 13.71
C SER A 194 -15.64 -13.69 13.41
N LEU A 195 -16.15 -12.67 14.11
CA LEU A 195 -17.50 -12.17 13.92
C LEU A 195 -17.65 -11.39 12.61
N LEU A 196 -16.63 -10.61 12.23
CA LEU A 196 -16.57 -9.97 10.91
C LEU A 196 -16.64 -11.02 9.80
N LEU A 197 -15.79 -12.06 9.90
CA LEU A 197 -15.76 -13.15 8.92
C LEU A 197 -17.09 -13.90 8.86
N ALA A 198 -17.75 -14.12 9.99
CA ALA A 198 -19.04 -14.80 10.04
C ALA A 198 -20.19 -14.00 9.41
N LEU A 199 -20.15 -12.66 9.46
CA LEU A 199 -21.21 -11.78 8.97
C LEU A 199 -20.98 -11.30 7.53
N ILE A 200 -19.73 -11.05 7.14
CA ILE A 200 -19.36 -10.56 5.80
C ILE A 200 -19.02 -11.73 4.86
N GLY A 201 -18.66 -12.88 5.40
CA GLY A 201 -18.30 -14.07 4.64
C GLY A 201 -16.91 -13.98 4.00
N PRO A 202 -16.65 -14.74 2.92
CA PRO A 202 -15.35 -14.82 2.26
C PRO A 202 -14.79 -13.47 1.81
N ARG A 203 -15.70 -12.53 1.51
CA ARG A 203 -15.37 -11.14 1.20
C ARG A 203 -14.55 -10.43 2.29
N ALA A 204 -14.59 -10.87 3.54
CA ALA A 204 -13.78 -10.31 4.61
C ALA A 204 -12.29 -10.70 4.54
N LEU A 205 -11.90 -11.66 3.70
CA LEU A 205 -10.53 -12.20 3.55
C LEU A 205 -9.58 -11.26 2.81
N THR A 206 -9.66 -9.97 3.14
CA THR A 206 -8.70 -8.92 2.78
C THR A 206 -7.30 -9.24 3.30
N GLU A 207 -6.26 -8.61 2.76
CA GLU A 207 -4.86 -8.80 3.21
C GLU A 207 -4.71 -8.67 4.72
N GLU A 208 -5.39 -7.70 5.34
CA GLU A 208 -5.36 -7.49 6.79
C GLU A 208 -5.95 -8.67 7.57
N MET A 209 -6.98 -9.32 7.02
CA MET A 209 -7.56 -10.53 7.62
C MET A 209 -6.64 -11.75 7.43
N GLN A 210 -5.98 -11.85 6.27
CA GLN A 210 -5.03 -12.93 5.99
C GLN A 210 -3.81 -12.86 6.91
N LEU A 211 -3.28 -11.67 7.20
CA LEU A 211 -2.22 -11.50 8.20
C LEU A 211 -2.65 -12.02 9.59
N LEU A 212 -3.90 -11.76 10.00
CA LEU A 212 -4.42 -12.31 11.26
C LEU A 212 -4.57 -13.84 11.22
N ILE A 213 -4.83 -14.42 10.05
CA ILE A 213 -4.86 -15.88 9.85
C ILE A 213 -3.45 -16.45 10.01
N ASP A 214 -2.46 -15.84 9.37
CA ASP A 214 -1.05 -16.26 9.42
C ASP A 214 -0.41 -16.07 10.80
N ASP A 215 -0.89 -15.10 11.57
CA ASP A 215 -0.51 -14.92 12.98
C ASP A 215 -1.25 -15.89 13.93
N GLY A 216 -2.14 -16.74 13.40
CA GLY A 216 -2.93 -17.68 14.19
C GLY A 216 -3.98 -17.01 15.08
N ARG A 217 -4.35 -15.76 14.79
CA ARG A 217 -5.30 -14.95 15.59
C ARG A 217 -6.76 -15.19 15.23
N LEU A 218 -7.04 -15.86 14.12
CA LEU A 218 -8.37 -16.40 13.80
C LEU A 218 -8.41 -17.90 14.09
N SER A 219 -9.56 -18.40 14.55
CA SER A 219 -9.77 -19.82 14.78
C SER A 219 -9.93 -20.57 13.45
N PRO A 220 -9.19 -21.67 13.23
CA PRO A 220 -9.32 -22.45 12.00
C PRO A 220 -10.67 -23.15 11.91
N GLN A 221 -11.34 -23.41 13.05
CA GLN A 221 -12.69 -23.97 13.08
C GLN A 221 -13.73 -22.97 12.56
N VAL A 222 -13.58 -21.67 12.88
CA VAL A 222 -14.48 -20.62 12.37
C VAL A 222 -14.35 -20.51 10.85
N ILE A 223 -13.13 -20.54 10.33
CA ILE A 223 -12.86 -20.48 8.88
C ILE A 223 -13.40 -21.75 8.18
N GLY A 224 -13.14 -22.93 8.74
CA GLY A 224 -13.67 -24.18 8.21
C GLY A 224 -15.21 -24.24 8.18
N ALA A 225 -15.88 -23.73 9.22
CA ALA A 225 -17.35 -23.62 9.23
C ALA A 225 -17.89 -22.58 8.22
N LEU A 226 -17.06 -21.62 7.79
CA LEU A 226 -17.40 -20.74 6.68
C LEU A 226 -17.32 -21.50 5.34
N ALA A 227 -16.34 -22.38 5.16
CA ALA A 227 -16.20 -23.20 3.96
C ALA A 227 -17.42 -24.09 3.69
N GLU A 228 -18.07 -24.59 4.73
CA GLU A 228 -19.33 -25.36 4.60
C GLU A 228 -20.51 -24.53 4.09
N ARG A 229 -20.49 -23.21 4.37
CA ARG A 229 -21.55 -22.26 3.99
C ARG A 229 -21.30 -21.62 2.61
N HIS A 230 -20.07 -21.69 2.12
CA HIS A 230 -19.62 -21.11 0.85
C HIS A 230 -18.88 -22.17 0.01
N PRO A 231 -19.60 -23.13 -0.59
CA PRO A 231 -18.99 -24.18 -1.41
C PRO A 231 -18.15 -23.66 -2.58
N GLU A 232 -18.49 -22.49 -3.11
CA GLU A 232 -17.79 -21.79 -4.19
C GLU A 232 -16.37 -21.34 -3.82
N ASP A 233 -16.12 -21.07 -2.54
CA ASP A 233 -14.85 -20.59 -2.01
C ASP A 233 -14.18 -21.66 -1.10
N GLN A 234 -14.69 -22.90 -1.15
CA GLN A 234 -14.36 -23.94 -0.18
C GLN A 234 -12.86 -24.27 -0.15
N ALA A 235 -12.23 -24.35 -1.34
CA ALA A 235 -10.81 -24.67 -1.46
C ALA A 235 -9.93 -23.64 -0.74
N ASP A 236 -10.15 -22.35 -1.01
CA ASP A 236 -9.43 -21.25 -0.40
C ASP A 236 -9.70 -21.15 1.11
N LEU A 237 -10.97 -21.27 1.52
CA LEU A 237 -11.34 -21.21 2.94
C LEU A 237 -10.69 -22.34 3.75
N LEU A 238 -10.64 -23.56 3.22
CA LEU A 238 -9.95 -24.66 3.86
C LEU A 238 -8.42 -24.47 3.86
N GLY A 239 -7.85 -23.88 2.80
CA GLY A 239 -6.44 -23.46 2.76
C GLY A 239 -6.11 -22.45 3.87
N PHE A 240 -6.93 -21.41 4.03
CA PHE A 240 -6.81 -20.43 5.12
C PHE A 240 -6.98 -21.07 6.50
N ALA A 241 -7.92 -22.01 6.67
CA ALA A 241 -8.08 -22.76 7.91
C ALA A 241 -6.82 -23.59 8.23
N ALA A 242 -6.16 -24.16 7.23
CA ALA A 242 -4.92 -24.90 7.42
C ALA A 242 -3.75 -23.99 7.83
N ARG A 243 -3.62 -22.80 7.23
CA ARG A 243 -2.63 -21.78 7.59
C ARG A 243 -2.81 -21.30 9.03
N SER A 244 -4.04 -20.97 9.42
CA SER A 244 -4.36 -20.60 10.80
C SER A 244 -4.08 -21.73 11.80
N ALA A 245 -4.39 -22.99 11.46
CA ALA A 245 -4.05 -24.13 12.29
C ALA A 245 -2.54 -24.30 12.46
N GLN A 246 -1.76 -24.10 11.39
CA GLN A 246 -0.29 -24.16 11.46
C GLN A 246 0.25 -23.08 12.38
N ALA A 247 -0.21 -21.83 12.21
CA ALA A 247 0.22 -20.71 13.03
C ALA A 247 -0.07 -20.92 14.53
N GLN A 248 -1.11 -21.69 14.85
CA GLN A 248 -1.45 -22.11 16.22
C GLN A 248 -0.70 -23.38 16.69
N GLY A 249 0.12 -24.00 15.85
CA GLY A 249 0.86 -25.24 16.14
C GLY A 249 0.01 -26.51 16.08
N ASP A 250 -1.17 -26.48 15.46
CA ASP A 250 -2.04 -27.65 15.28
C ASP A 250 -1.70 -28.40 13.98
N HIS A 251 -0.63 -29.21 14.03
CA HIS A 251 -0.16 -30.00 12.87
C HIS A 251 -1.24 -30.91 12.29
N LEU A 252 -2.05 -31.54 13.14
CA LEU A 252 -3.12 -32.45 12.70
C LEU A 252 -4.27 -31.66 12.07
N GLY A 253 -4.62 -30.51 12.64
CA GLY A 253 -5.56 -29.57 12.06
C GLY A 253 -5.14 -29.12 10.67
N THR A 254 -3.88 -28.68 10.51
CA THR A 254 -3.30 -28.27 9.23
C THR A 254 -3.46 -29.36 8.16
N ILE A 255 -3.04 -30.59 8.47
CA ILE A 255 -3.15 -31.72 7.55
C ILE A 255 -4.60 -32.05 7.22
N ARG A 256 -5.49 -32.04 8.24
CA ARG A 256 -6.91 -32.32 8.04
C ARG A 256 -7.55 -31.32 7.07
N TYR A 257 -7.31 -30.03 7.28
CA TYR A 257 -7.88 -28.99 6.41
C TYR A 257 -7.30 -29.03 5.01
N LEU A 258 -5.99 -29.23 4.85
CA LEU A 258 -5.37 -29.40 3.53
C LEU A 258 -5.93 -30.61 2.77
N ARG A 259 -6.15 -31.74 3.44
CA ARG A 259 -6.75 -32.91 2.81
C ARG A 259 -8.17 -32.62 2.33
N PHE A 260 -8.99 -31.98 3.17
CA PHE A 260 -10.33 -31.57 2.76
C PHE A 260 -10.32 -30.55 1.61
N ALA A 261 -9.33 -29.65 1.58
CA ALA A 261 -9.15 -28.71 0.49
C ALA A 261 -8.77 -29.44 -0.81
N MET A 262 -7.83 -30.38 -0.77
CA MET A 262 -7.39 -31.16 -1.93
C MET A 262 -8.47 -32.10 -2.49
N ASP A 263 -9.49 -32.45 -1.69
CA ASP A 263 -10.64 -33.23 -2.15
C ASP A 263 -11.65 -32.38 -2.96
N THR A 264 -11.42 -31.06 -3.11
CA THR A 264 -12.22 -30.17 -3.98
C THR A 264 -11.74 -30.21 -5.44
N ASP A 265 -12.59 -29.77 -6.37
CA ASP A 265 -12.25 -29.68 -7.81
C ASP A 265 -11.26 -28.53 -8.14
N GLU A 266 -10.73 -27.83 -7.14
CA GLU A 266 -9.86 -26.65 -7.29
C GLU A 266 -8.44 -26.86 -6.71
N GLU A 267 -7.86 -28.03 -6.96
CA GLU A 267 -6.54 -28.44 -6.44
C GLU A 267 -5.43 -27.38 -6.64
N GLU A 268 -5.44 -26.67 -7.78
CA GLU A 268 -4.44 -25.64 -8.09
C GLU A 268 -4.45 -24.49 -7.07
N ARG A 269 -5.62 -24.04 -6.59
CA ARG A 269 -5.70 -22.99 -5.56
C ARG A 269 -5.16 -23.46 -4.21
N VAL A 270 -5.37 -24.74 -3.89
CA VAL A 270 -4.90 -25.34 -2.64
C VAL A 270 -3.38 -25.45 -2.60
N ARG A 271 -2.73 -25.62 -3.77
CA ARG A 271 -1.26 -25.71 -3.85
C ARG A 271 -0.58 -24.44 -3.38
N ASP A 272 -1.11 -23.26 -3.69
CA ASP A 272 -0.53 -21.99 -3.21
C ASP A 272 -0.50 -21.93 -1.67
N HIS A 273 -1.58 -22.37 -1.01
CA HIS A 273 -1.62 -22.44 0.46
C HIS A 273 -0.68 -23.53 1.01
N LEU A 274 -0.59 -24.67 0.34
CA LEU A 274 0.33 -25.75 0.72
C LEU A 274 1.79 -25.29 0.64
N GLU A 275 2.17 -24.58 -0.43
CA GLU A 275 3.51 -24.04 -0.60
C GLU A 275 3.87 -23.09 0.54
N GLN A 276 2.99 -22.13 0.85
CA GLN A 276 3.18 -21.20 1.97
C GLN A 276 3.31 -21.94 3.32
N ILE A 277 2.46 -22.95 3.55
CA ILE A 277 2.55 -23.77 4.77
C ILE A 277 3.90 -24.46 4.85
N ARG A 278 4.38 -25.05 3.75
CA ARG A 278 5.67 -25.75 3.70
C ARG A 278 6.86 -24.82 3.90
N GLU A 279 6.81 -23.59 3.39
CA GLU A 279 7.86 -22.58 3.61
C GLU A 279 8.06 -22.24 5.09
N LEU A 280 6.97 -22.26 5.87
CA LEU A 280 6.96 -21.91 7.29
C LEU A 280 6.95 -23.14 8.23
N ALA A 281 6.83 -24.35 7.68
CA ALA A 281 6.68 -25.57 8.46
C ALA A 281 7.98 -25.96 9.16
N ASP A 282 7.86 -26.42 10.41
CA ASP A 282 8.96 -27.06 11.10
C ASP A 282 9.25 -28.47 10.53
N PRO A 283 10.39 -29.08 10.87
CA PRO A 283 10.74 -30.41 10.35
C PRO A 283 9.72 -31.50 10.67
N GLU A 284 9.01 -31.39 11.79
CA GLU A 284 7.99 -32.38 12.20
C GLU A 284 6.76 -32.29 11.30
N LEU A 285 6.25 -31.07 11.08
CA LEU A 285 5.13 -30.82 10.18
C LEU A 285 5.46 -31.21 8.74
N LEU A 286 6.66 -30.90 8.25
CA LEU A 286 7.10 -31.31 6.91
C LEU A 286 7.07 -32.84 6.73
N GLU A 287 7.56 -33.59 7.71
CA GLU A 287 7.51 -35.05 7.67
C GLU A 287 6.06 -35.57 7.66
N LEU A 288 5.18 -34.96 8.45
CA LEU A 288 3.77 -35.33 8.48
C LEU A 288 3.05 -35.01 7.16
N LEU A 289 3.32 -33.86 6.54
CA LEU A 289 2.79 -33.49 5.23
C LEU A 289 3.21 -34.49 4.15
N ASP A 290 4.50 -34.85 4.11
CA ASP A 290 5.03 -35.81 3.14
C ASP A 290 4.41 -37.21 3.32
N ARG A 291 4.21 -37.65 4.57
CA ARG A 291 3.52 -38.91 4.89
C ARG A 291 2.04 -38.88 4.51
N ALA A 292 1.39 -37.72 4.61
CA ALA A 292 0.01 -37.52 4.19
C ALA A 292 -0.16 -37.40 2.67
N GLY A 293 0.94 -37.35 1.91
CA GLY A 293 0.92 -37.19 0.45
C GLY A 293 0.68 -35.75 -0.02
N LEU A 294 0.81 -34.77 0.87
CA LEU A 294 0.65 -33.35 0.59
C LEU A 294 2.01 -32.76 0.17
N ARG A 295 2.28 -32.76 -1.13
CA ARG A 295 3.56 -32.32 -1.73
C ARG A 295 3.40 -31.13 -2.64
#